data_AF-A0A0C9Y5F2-F1
#
_entry.id   AF-A0A0C9Y5F2-F1
#
_cell.length_a   1.000
_cell.length_b   1.000
_cell.length_c   1.000
_cell.angle_alpha   90.00
_cell.angle_beta   90.00
_cell.angle_gamma   90.00
#
_symmetry.space_group_name_H-M   'P 1'
#
loop_
_entity.id
_entity.type
_entity.pdbx_description
1 polymer ?
#
loop_
_entity_poly.entity_id
_entity_poly.type
_entity_poly.pdbx_seq_one_letter_code
_entity_poly.pdbx_strand_id
1 'polypeptide(L)' 'CEPILQRWQEHFMQLRVELKRVVGVISFTADVWSADKLDSYLAMMAHWIGHESGNAPCSSQLAMKAALIAFHYLPSSHMG' A
#
# COMPACT_ATOMS: atom_id res chain seq x y z
N CYS A 1 -6.78 -17.97 -9.66
CA CYS A 1 -6.42 -17.14 -8.48
C CYS A 1 -4.91 -17.13 -8.19
N GLU A 2 -4.22 -18.27 -8.32
CA GLU A 2 -2.75 -18.37 -8.13
C GLU A 2 -1.89 -17.31 -8.86
N PRO A 3 -2.10 -16.99 -10.16
CA PRO A 3 -1.24 -16.02 -10.84
C PRO A 3 -1.39 -14.58 -10.33
N ILE A 4 -2.55 -14.21 -9.78
CA ILE A 4 -2.78 -12.88 -9.20
C ILE A 4 -2.07 -12.78 -7.85
N LEU A 5 -2.18 -13.82 -7.02
CA LEU A 5 -1.50 -13.88 -5.72
C LEU A 5 0.02 -13.88 -5.87
N GLN A 6 0.55 -14.58 -6.88
CA GLN A 6 1.98 -14.57 -7.17
C GLN A 6 2.45 -13.18 -7.61
N ARG A 7 1.77 -12.54 -8.57
CA ARG A 7 2.11 -11.17 -9.00
C ARG A 7 2.02 -10.17 -7.86
N TRP A 8 1.04 -10.33 -6.97
CA TRP A 8 0.93 -9.53 -5.76
C TRP A 8 2.13 -9.73 -4.84
N GLN A 9 2.54 -10.98 -4.58
CA GLN A 9 3.72 -11.26 -3.74
C GLN A 9 5.00 -10.66 -4.34
N GLU A 10 5.22 -10.82 -5.65
CA GLU A 10 6.35 -10.23 -6.36
C GLU A 10 6.35 -8.71 -6.24
N HIS A 11 5.20 -8.08 -6.49
CA HIS A 11 5.02 -6.64 -6.34
C HIS A 11 5.26 -6.17 -4.90
N PHE A 12 4.70 -6.88 -3.92
CA PHE A 12 4.85 -6.55 -2.50
C PHE A 12 6.31 -6.66 -2.04
N MET A 13 7.06 -7.64 -2.54
CA MET A 13 8.49 -7.76 -2.25
C MET A 13 9.29 -6.58 -2.81
N GLN A 14 8.97 -6.10 -4.01
CA GLN A 14 9.58 -4.89 -4.58
C GLN A 14 9.22 -3.64 -3.76
N LEU A 15 7.94 -3.50 -3.39
CA LEU A 15 7.44 -2.41 -2.56
C LEU A 15 8.17 -2.34 -1.21
N ARG A 16 8.42 -3.48 -0.55
CA ARG A 16 9.20 -3.51 0.70
C ARG A 16 10.61 -2.96 0.54
N VAL A 17 11.26 -3.24 -0.59
CA VAL A 17 12.60 -2.71 -0.89
C VAL A 17 12.55 -1.22 -1.22
N GLU A 18 11.49 -0.73 -1.85
CA GLU A 18 11.27 0.71 -2.07
C GLU A 18 11.02 1.44 -0.74
N LEU A 19 10.08 0.97 0.08
CA LEU A 19 9.73 1.58 1.36
C LEU A 19 10.93 1.66 2.31
N LYS A 20 11.83 0.66 2.31
CA LYS A 20 13.10 0.70 3.07
C LYS A 20 14.07 1.79 2.62
N ARG A 21 13.94 2.29 1.39
CA ARG A 21 14.81 3.32 0.80
C ARG A 21 14.21 4.71 0.87
N VAL A 22 12.97 4.85 1.34
CA VAL A 22 12.32 6.14 1.49
C VAL A 22 13.10 6.98 2.50
N VAL A 23 13.56 8.15 2.06
CA VAL A 23 14.17 9.16 2.91
C VAL A 23 13.04 10.10 3.34
N GLY A 24 12.49 9.86 4.53
CA GLY A 24 11.38 10.65 5.06
C GLY A 24 10.37 9.82 5.84
N VAL A 25 9.21 10.41 6.12
CA VAL A 25 8.12 9.76 6.85
C VAL A 25 7.25 8.95 5.89
N ILE A 26 6.94 7.73 6.29
CA ILE A 26 5.87 6.92 5.68
C ILE A 26 4.65 7.08 6.58
N SER A 27 3.54 7.54 6.01
CA SER A 27 2.26 7.63 6.69
C SER A 27 1.37 6.48 6.26
N PHE A 28 0.53 5.98 7.17
CA PHE A 28 -0.39 4.90 6.89
C PHE A 28 -1.82 5.39 7.08
N THR A 29 -2.70 5.02 6.16
CA THR A 29 -4.15 5.08 6.39
C THR A 29 -4.68 3.66 6.47
N ALA A 30 -5.60 3.45 7.40
CA ALA A 30 -6.30 2.19 7.56
C ALA A 30 -7.79 2.48 7.43
N ASP A 31 -8.40 1.88 6.44
CA ASP A 31 -9.83 1.98 6.18
C ASP A 31 -10.47 0.66 6.57
N VAL A 32 -11.43 0.72 7.49
CA VAL A 32 -12.24 -0.44 7.89
C VAL A 32 -13.67 -0.16 7.46
N TRP A 33 -14.26 -1.10 6.74
CA TRP A 33 -15.65 -1.02 6.33
C TRP A 33 -16.31 -2.40 6.34
N SER A 34 -17.63 -2.40 6.47
CA SER A 34 -18.44 -3.59 6.30
C SER A 34 -19.01 -3.61 4.89
N ALA A 35 -18.88 -4.74 4.19
CA ALA A 35 -19.65 -5.02 2.98
C ALA A 35 -21.04 -5.59 3.34
N ASP A 36 -21.86 -5.84 2.34
CA ASP A 36 -23.13 -6.52 2.50
C ASP A 36 -22.94 -7.84 3.29
N LYS A 37 -23.87 -8.15 4.21
CA LYS A 37 -23.85 -9.31 5.12
C LYS A 37 -22.90 -9.24 6.33
N LEU A 38 -22.49 -8.04 6.76
CA LEU A 38 -21.63 -7.80 7.95
C LEU A 38 -20.19 -8.32 7.82
N ASP A 39 -19.77 -8.63 6.59
CA ASP A 39 -18.39 -8.99 6.29
C ASP A 39 -17.51 -7.74 6.41
N SER A 40 -16.64 -7.69 7.42
CA SER A 40 -15.75 -6.55 7.65
C SER A 40 -14.44 -6.72 6.87
N TYR A 41 -13.92 -5.63 6.34
CA TYR A 41 -12.66 -5.59 5.61
C TYR A 41 -11.77 -4.48 6.15
N LEU A 42 -10.47 -4.73 6.13
CA LEU A 42 -9.41 -3.76 6.41
C LEU A 42 -8.58 -3.59 5.15
N ALA A 43 -8.47 -2.36 4.65
CA ALA A 43 -7.39 -1.97 3.76
C ALA A 43 -6.42 -1.06 4.49
N MET A 44 -5.13 -1.26 4.23
CA MET A 44 -4.08 -0.37 4.71
C MET A 44 -3.25 0.13 3.53
N MET A 45 -3.13 1.44 3.44
CA MET A 45 -2.35 2.13 2.41
C MET A 45 -1.14 2.80 3.05
N ALA A 46 0.04 2.62 2.45
CA ALA A 46 1.23 3.41 2.77
C ALA A 46 1.30 4.60 1.83
N HIS A 47 1.64 5.77 2.37
CA HIS A 47 1.83 7.02 1.65
C HIS A 47 3.22 7.57 1.98
N TRP A 48 3.95 8.01 0.97
CA TRP A 48 5.28 8.60 1.15
C TRP A 48 5.59 9.60 0.05
N ILE A 49 6.60 10.44 0.29
CA ILE A 49 7.16 11.29 -0.75
C ILE A 49 8.38 10.59 -1.35
N GLY A 50 8.45 10.51 -2.67
CA GLY A 50 9.59 9.92 -3.37
C GLY A 50 9.82 10.59 -4.72
N HIS A 51 11.00 10.34 -5.30
CA HIS A 51 11.30 10.83 -6.64
C HIS A 51 10.47 10.12 -7.71
N GLU A 52 10.02 10.88 -8.70
CA GLU A 52 9.48 10.29 -9.93
C GLU A 52 10.58 9.56 -10.71
N SER A 53 10.27 8.37 -11.23
CA SER A 53 11.16 7.68 -12.15
C SER A 53 11.01 8.26 -13.56
N GLY A 54 11.73 9.35 -13.84
CA GLY A 54 11.80 9.97 -15.16
C GLY A 54 13.26 10.04 -15.66
N ASN A 55 13.49 9.76 -16.94
CA ASN A 55 14.80 9.76 -17.60
C ASN A 55 15.49 11.15 -17.68
N ALA A 56 15.03 12.15 -16.93
CA ALA A 56 15.55 13.50 -16.99
C ALA A 56 16.69 13.67 -15.97
N PRO A 57 17.91 14.04 -16.38
CA PRO A 57 19.09 14.10 -15.50
C PRO A 57 19.00 15.12 -14.35
N CYS A 58 18.01 16.03 -14.39
CA CYS A 58 17.93 17.17 -13.46
C CYS A 58 16.57 17.37 -12.78
N SER A 59 15.58 16.49 -12.98
CA SER A 59 14.29 16.66 -12.31
C SER A 59 14.30 15.94 -10.96
N SER A 60 14.70 16.64 -9.90
CA SER A 60 14.52 16.21 -8.51
C SER A 60 13.04 16.31 -8.07
N GLN A 61 12.10 16.00 -8.97
CA GLN A 61 10.68 16.17 -8.71
C GLN A 61 10.22 15.11 -7.71
N LEU A 62 9.76 15.63 -6.57
CA LEU A 62 9.14 14.84 -5.53
C LEU A 62 7.65 14.67 -5.87
N ALA A 63 7.18 13.44 -5.77
CA ALA A 63 5.78 13.08 -5.92
C ALA A 63 5.28 12.38 -4.66
N MET A 64 4.01 12.61 -4.35
CA MET A 64 3.28 11.79 -3.38
C MET A 64 3.02 10.42 -4.02
N LYS A 65 3.50 9.37 -3.37
CA LYS A 65 3.29 7.98 -3.74
C LYS A 65 2.38 7.30 -2.73
N ALA A 66 1.58 6.35 -3.20
CA ALA A 66 0.71 5.54 -2.37
C ALA A 66 0.71 4.09 -2.86
N ALA A 67 0.65 3.14 -1.93
CA ALA A 67 0.52 1.72 -2.25
C ALA A 67 -0.28 0.97 -1.18
N LEU A 68 -1.11 0.02 -1.64
CA LEU A 68 -1.78 -0.93 -0.76
C LEU A 68 -0.74 -1.86 -0.15
N ILE A 69 -0.74 -1.99 1.18
CA ILE A 69 0.20 -2.86 1.90
C ILE A 69 -0.50 -4.01 2.62
N ALA A 70 -1.80 -3.89 2.86
CA ALA A 70 -2.59 -4.94 3.47
C ALA A 70 -4.05 -4.85 2.99
N PHE A 71 -4.65 -6.01 2.74
CA PHE A 71 -6.07 -6.16 2.52
C PHE A 71 -6.53 -7.44 3.21
N HIS A 72 -7.34 -7.31 4.26
CA HIS A 72 -7.74 -8.43 5.10
C HIS A 72 -9.25 -8.48 5.26
N TYR A 73 -9.77 -9.71 5.19
CA TYR A 73 -11.10 -10.02 5.69
C TYR A 73 -11.04 -10.14 7.21
N LEU A 74 -11.98 -9.49 7.90
CA LEU A 74 -12.12 -9.47 9.35
C LEU A 74 -13.39 -10.24 9.73
N PRO A 75 -13.26 -11.53 10.12
CA PRO A 75 -14.40 -12.35 10.50
C PRO A 75 -14.85 -12.05 11.94
N SER A 76 -15.43 -10.88 12.21
CA SER A 76 -16.28 -10.57 13.40
C SER A 76 -16.57 -9.07 13.57
N SER A 77 -17.54 -8.77 14.45
CA SER A 77 -17.87 -7.43 14.95
C SER A 77 -16.64 -6.75 15.56
N HIS A 78 -16.14 -5.70 14.90
CA HIS A 78 -15.09 -4.83 15.41
C HIS A 78 -15.71 -3.73 16.29
N MET A 79 -15.09 -3.39 17.42
CA MET A 79 -15.59 -2.33 18.35
C MET A 79 -14.92 -0.95 18.13
N GLY A 80 -14.11 -0.81 17.06
CA GLY A 80 -13.27 0.37 16.86
C GLY A 80 -11.90 0.22 17.50
#